data_AF-A0A820LUB6-F1
#
_entry.id   AF-A0A820LUB6-F1
#
_cell.length_a   1.000
_cell.length_b   1.000
_cell.length_c   1.000
_cell.angle_alpha   90.00
_cell.angle_beta   90.00
_cell.angle_gamma   90.00
#
_symmetry.space_group_name_H-M   'P 1'
#
loop_
_entity.id
_entity.type
_entity.pdbx_description
1 polymer ?
#
loop_
_entity_poly.entity_id
_entity_poly.type
_entity_poly.pdbx_seq_one_letter_code
_entity_poly.pdbx_strand_id
1 'polypeptide(L)'
;FLFIIFYKGNGTKLIFRNSTLSPNSSLIVLGGSLQANQIYQFMVYMENRKNSSIQATGYVFVTVEVTHPQLIAVGCVISTMCVPNLEFQLLNPTTQVALFTICIGTCTNLQSIKWNIYQGSDNSTSSNYTQWTLFNNTSSYENIWFFGTNTSNFTATDELFLNNLQISLWRFEVVYTFL
;
A
#
# COMPACT_ATOMS: atom_id res chain seq x y z
N PHE A 1 2.78 -17.18 16.62
CA PHE A 1 2.58 -15.77 16.25
C PHE A 1 1.09 -15.50 16.16
N LEU A 2 0.56 -14.64 17.02
CA LEU A 2 -0.84 -14.22 16.97
C LEU A 2 -0.94 -13.07 15.96
N PHE A 3 -1.66 -13.31 14.86
CA PHE A 3 -1.95 -12.26 13.88
C PHE A 3 -3.22 -11.52 14.33
N ILE A 4 -3.07 -10.23 14.65
CA ILE A 4 -4.20 -9.33 14.88
C ILE A 4 -4.42 -8.57 13.59
N ILE A 5 -5.49 -8.91 12.87
CA ILE A 5 -5.87 -8.29 11.60
C ILE A 5 -6.91 -7.21 11.90
N PHE A 6 -6.64 -5.97 11.50
CA PHE A 6 -7.55 -4.85 11.68
C PHE A 6 -8.41 -4.64 10.43
N TYR A 7 -9.72 -4.55 10.61
CA TYR A 7 -10.65 -4.14 9.55
C TYR A 7 -11.44 -2.93 10.03
N LYS A 8 -11.35 -1.79 9.32
CA LYS A 8 -12.33 -0.71 9.44
C LYS A 8 -13.57 -1.15 8.65
N GLY A 9 -14.44 -1.91 9.30
CA GLY A 9 -15.79 -2.16 8.77
C GLY A 9 -16.57 -0.84 8.72
N ASN A 10 -17.60 -0.78 7.88
CA ASN A 10 -18.40 0.41 7.56
C ASN A 10 -19.26 0.95 8.74
N GLY A 11 -18.81 0.76 9.99
CA GLY A 11 -19.38 1.26 11.22
C GLY A 11 -18.45 1.00 12.41
N THR A 12 -17.85 2.06 12.96
CA THR A 12 -17.53 2.31 14.39
C THR A 12 -17.06 1.17 15.31
N LYS A 13 -16.38 0.12 14.85
CA LYS A 13 -15.95 -0.99 15.72
C LYS A 13 -14.55 -1.52 15.39
N LEU A 14 -13.70 -1.62 16.41
CA LEU A 14 -12.45 -2.37 16.40
C LEU A 14 -12.74 -3.78 16.90
N ILE A 15 -12.35 -4.82 16.15
CA ILE A 15 -12.60 -6.22 16.52
C ILE A 15 -11.26 -6.97 16.58
N PHE A 16 -10.92 -7.50 17.75
CA PHE A 16 -9.80 -8.44 17.92
C PHE A 16 -10.34 -9.86 17.71
N ARG A 17 -9.70 -10.72 16.89
CA ARG A 17 -10.14 -12.12 16.71
C ARG A 17 -8.96 -13.08 16.79
N ASN A 18 -9.18 -14.25 17.39
CA ASN A 18 -8.28 -15.39 17.27
C ASN A 18 -8.57 -16.12 15.94
N SER A 19 -7.55 -16.25 15.09
CA SER A 19 -7.69 -16.77 13.72
C SER A 19 -8.05 -18.26 13.64
N THR A 20 -7.97 -19.03 14.73
CA THR A 20 -8.30 -20.45 14.72
C THR A 20 -9.00 -20.88 16.02
N LEU A 21 -10.24 -21.36 15.87
CA LEU A 21 -10.98 -22.25 16.79
C LEU A 21 -11.77 -21.69 17.99
N SER A 22 -11.97 -20.38 18.15
CA SER A 22 -13.06 -19.92 19.05
C SER A 22 -13.69 -18.59 18.62
N PRO A 23 -14.98 -18.55 18.25
CA PRO A 23 -15.68 -17.31 17.91
C PRO A 23 -15.88 -16.35 19.10
N ASN A 24 -15.54 -16.78 20.33
CA ASN A 24 -15.90 -16.06 21.56
C ASN A 24 -14.79 -15.16 22.13
N SER A 25 -13.58 -15.18 21.58
CA SER A 25 -12.48 -14.33 22.06
C SER A 25 -12.34 -13.11 21.16
N SER A 26 -13.33 -12.22 21.23
CA SER A 26 -13.25 -10.92 20.57
C SER A 26 -13.49 -9.78 21.54
N LEU A 27 -12.49 -8.91 21.68
CA LEU A 27 -12.71 -7.58 22.23
C LEU A 27 -13.30 -6.72 21.12
N ILE A 28 -14.43 -6.08 21.39
CA ILE A 28 -15.03 -5.09 20.50
C ILE A 28 -14.96 -3.75 21.21
N VAL A 29 -14.16 -2.83 20.67
CA VAL A 29 -14.12 -1.44 21.15
C VAL A 29 -14.96 -0.60 20.19
N LEU A 30 -15.98 0.06 20.72
CA LEU A 30 -16.79 1.00 19.95
C LEU A 30 -15.96 2.25 19.68
N GLY A 31 -15.96 2.73 18.44
CA GLY A 31 -15.18 3.90 18.02
C GLY A 31 -15.54 5.17 18.80
N GLY A 32 -16.77 5.28 19.32
CA GLY A 32 -17.18 6.39 20.20
C GLY A 32 -16.60 6.33 21.61
N SER A 33 -15.97 5.22 22.01
CA SER A 33 -15.32 5.06 23.32
C SER A 33 -13.87 5.50 23.33
N LEU A 34 -13.29 5.82 22.16
CA LEU A 34 -11.91 6.29 22.02
C LEU A 34 -11.91 7.75 21.57
N GLN A 35 -11.18 8.58 22.30
CA GLN A 35 -10.90 9.96 21.94
C GLN A 35 -9.80 10.03 20.89
N ALA A 36 -9.96 10.94 19.95
CA ALA A 36 -8.97 11.16 18.91
C ALA A 36 -7.70 11.83 19.46
N ASN A 37 -6.59 11.68 18.75
CA ASN A 37 -5.24 12.13 19.12
C ASN A 37 -4.73 11.55 20.45
N GLN A 38 -5.24 10.38 20.84
CA GLN A 38 -4.73 9.61 21.96
C GLN A 38 -4.13 8.29 21.48
N ILE A 39 -3.10 7.85 22.20
CA ILE A 39 -2.51 6.52 22.05
C ILE A 39 -3.12 5.64 23.14
N TYR A 40 -3.78 4.57 22.72
CA TYR A 40 -4.33 3.57 23.62
C TYR A 40 -3.40 2.36 23.67
N GLN A 41 -2.98 1.99 24.87
CA GLN A 41 -2.24 0.76 25.09
C GLN A 41 -3.19 -0.32 25.60
N PHE A 42 -3.32 -1.40 24.82
CA PHE A 42 -4.05 -2.59 25.22
C PHE A 42 -3.06 -3.65 25.67
N MET A 43 -3.12 -4.05 26.93
CA MET A 43 -2.38 -5.18 27.45
C MET A 43 -3.15 -6.46 27.13
N VAL A 44 -2.51 -7.38 26.43
CA VAL A 44 -3.06 -8.70 26.10
C VAL A 44 -2.33 -9.73 26.94
N TYR A 45 -3.01 -10.26 27.95
CA TYR A 45 -2.53 -11.37 28.74
C TYR A 45 -3.03 -12.69 28.12
N MET A 46 -2.11 -13.61 27.91
CA MET A 46 -2.36 -14.94 27.36
C MET A 46 -1.90 -15.99 28.37
N GLU A 47 -2.75 -16.97 28.62
CA GLU A 47 -2.46 -18.09 29.50
C GLU A 47 -2.79 -19.40 28.80
N ASN A 48 -1.87 -20.36 28.89
CA ASN A 48 -2.09 -21.66 28.30
C ASN A 48 -3.14 -22.44 29.10
N ARG A 49 -4.28 -22.73 28.47
CA ARG A 49 -5.41 -23.43 29.10
C ARG A 49 -5.07 -24.79 29.71
N LYS A 50 -4.02 -25.47 29.22
CA LYS A 50 -3.58 -26.78 29.72
C LYS A 50 -2.48 -26.66 30.78
N ASN A 51 -1.82 -25.51 30.89
CA ASN A 51 -0.72 -25.28 31.81
C ASN A 51 -0.66 -23.79 32.19
N SER A 52 -1.30 -23.43 33.30
CA SER A 52 -1.39 -22.05 33.81
C SER A 52 -0.04 -21.41 34.15
N SER A 53 1.01 -22.21 34.28
CA SER A 53 2.39 -21.71 34.47
C SER A 53 2.99 -21.14 33.19
N ILE A 54 2.38 -21.38 32.01
CA ILE A 54 2.81 -20.81 30.74
C ILE A 54 1.93 -19.60 30.42
N GLN A 55 2.50 -18.42 30.62
CA GLN A 55 1.84 -17.13 30.44
C GLN A 55 2.67 -16.25 29.50
N ALA A 56 2.00 -15.38 28.76
CA ALA A 56 2.64 -14.37 27.93
C ALA A 56 1.85 -13.07 27.97
N THR A 57 2.56 -11.95 28.07
CA THR A 57 1.95 -10.61 28.03
C THR A 57 2.43 -9.91 26.77
N GLY A 58 1.49 -9.43 25.97
CA GLY A 58 1.73 -8.57 24.81
C GLY A 58 1.11 -7.19 25.02
N TYR A 59 1.59 -6.20 24.28
CA TYR A 59 1.02 -4.86 24.26
C TYR A 59 0.69 -4.48 22.82
N VAL A 60 -0.47 -3.86 22.62
CA VAL A 60 -0.90 -3.30 21.34
C VAL A 60 -1.13 -1.81 21.54
N PHE A 61 -0.41 -0.99 20.77
CA PHE A 61 -0.61 0.46 20.75
C PHE A 61 -1.51 0.82 19.57
N VAL A 62 -2.57 1.57 19.83
CA VAL A 62 -3.52 2.05 18.82
C VAL A 62 -3.60 3.55 18.90
N THR A 63 -3.25 4.23 17.81
CA THR A 63 -3.44 5.68 17.67
C THR A 63 -4.76 5.92 16.94
N VAL A 64 -5.63 6.73 17.53
CA VAL A 64 -6.88 7.16 16.87
C VAL A 64 -6.66 8.53 16.28
N GLU A 65 -6.51 8.60 14.96
CA GLU A 65 -6.34 9.87 14.25
C GLU A 65 -7.71 10.48 13.91
N VAL A 66 -7.86 11.80 14.11
CA VAL A 66 -9.10 12.57 13.85
C VAL A 66 -9.46 12.58 12.36
N THR A 67 -8.44 12.60 11.52
CA THR A 67 -8.59 12.68 10.07
C THR A 67 -8.79 11.29 9.51
N HIS A 68 -9.80 11.11 8.66
CA HIS A 68 -9.75 10.00 7.70
C HIS A 68 -8.50 10.24 6.86
N PRO A 69 -7.43 9.41 6.97
CA PRO A 69 -6.35 9.53 6.02
C PRO A 69 -7.00 9.33 4.66
N GLN A 70 -6.81 10.26 3.74
CA GLN A 70 -7.21 10.05 2.35
C GLN A 70 -6.32 8.93 1.83
N LEU A 71 -6.84 7.71 1.85
CA LEU A 71 -6.11 6.54 1.42
C LEU A 71 -6.22 6.48 -0.10
N ILE A 72 -5.09 6.64 -0.77
CA ILE A 72 -4.99 6.32 -2.19
C ILE A 72 -4.59 4.86 -2.29
N ALA A 73 -5.49 4.04 -2.83
CA ALA A 73 -5.17 2.68 -3.23
C ALA A 73 -4.68 2.68 -4.67
N VAL A 74 -3.54 2.05 -4.92
CA VAL A 74 -3.06 1.75 -6.26
C VAL A 74 -3.53 0.34 -6.62
N GLY A 75 -4.14 0.20 -7.78
CA GLY A 75 -4.53 -1.05 -8.38
C GLY A 75 -3.88 -1.24 -9.74
N CYS A 76 -3.85 -2.50 -10.19
CA CYS A 76 -3.31 -2.90 -11.48
C CYS A 76 -4.41 -3.63 -12.23
N VAL A 77 -4.48 -3.44 -13.54
CA VAL A 77 -5.41 -4.22 -14.39
C VAL A 77 -5.01 -5.70 -14.39
N ILE A 78 -3.70 -5.98 -14.37
CA ILE A 78 -3.16 -7.33 -14.24
C ILE A 78 -2.83 -7.57 -12.76
N SER A 79 -3.53 -8.52 -12.13
CA SER A 79 -3.45 -8.77 -10.69
C SER A 79 -2.05 -9.14 -10.20
N THR A 80 -1.26 -9.84 -11.03
CA THR A 80 0.12 -10.23 -10.70
C THR A 80 1.05 -9.04 -10.53
N MET A 81 0.76 -7.88 -11.13
CA MET A 81 1.57 -6.66 -11.01
C MET A 81 1.39 -5.95 -9.66
N CYS A 82 0.29 -6.19 -8.96
CA CYS A 82 -0.06 -5.53 -7.69
C CYS A 82 0.03 -6.48 -6.48
N VAL A 83 0.84 -7.55 -6.57
CA VAL A 83 0.97 -8.50 -5.47
C VAL A 83 1.71 -7.83 -4.30
N PRO A 84 1.09 -7.75 -3.09
CA PRO A 84 1.46 -6.79 -2.05
C PRO A 84 2.74 -7.12 -1.24
N ASN A 85 3.52 -8.12 -1.64
CA ASN A 85 4.62 -8.66 -0.82
C ASN A 85 5.97 -8.78 -1.54
N LEU A 86 6.14 -8.12 -2.69
CA LEU A 86 7.40 -8.15 -3.44
C LEU A 86 7.89 -6.71 -3.68
N GLU A 87 9.17 -6.49 -3.40
CA GLU A 87 9.85 -5.22 -3.68
C GLU A 87 9.94 -4.96 -5.19
N PHE A 88 10.05 -6.03 -5.99
CA PHE A 88 10.08 -5.99 -7.44
C PHE A 88 9.10 -7.02 -8.04
N GLN A 89 8.48 -6.66 -9.16
CA GLN A 89 7.68 -7.57 -9.97
C GLN A 89 8.39 -7.82 -11.30
N LEU A 90 8.63 -9.09 -11.62
CA LEU A 90 9.15 -9.46 -12.93
C LEU A 90 8.05 -9.34 -13.97
N LEU A 91 8.30 -8.53 -15.00
CA LEU A 91 7.39 -8.32 -16.10
C LEU A 91 8.03 -8.80 -17.39
N ASN A 92 7.22 -9.37 -18.28
CA ASN A 92 7.65 -9.59 -19.64
C ASN A 92 7.67 -8.22 -20.35
N PRO A 93 8.75 -7.83 -21.05
CA PRO A 93 8.83 -6.55 -21.77
C PRO A 93 7.71 -6.33 -22.80
N THR A 94 7.07 -7.40 -23.28
CA THR A 94 5.91 -7.33 -24.19
C THR A 94 4.59 -7.06 -23.47
N THR A 95 4.60 -6.99 -22.13
CA THR A 95 3.41 -6.74 -21.34
C THR A 95 3.23 -5.24 -21.13
N GLN A 96 2.12 -4.71 -21.64
CA GLN A 96 1.65 -3.37 -21.30
C GLN A 96 1.36 -3.26 -19.80
N VAL A 97 1.77 -2.14 -19.19
CA VAL A 97 1.48 -1.84 -17.78
C VAL A 97 0.29 -0.89 -17.71
N ALA A 98 -0.78 -1.32 -17.05
CA ALA A 98 -1.96 -0.50 -16.80
C ALA A 98 -2.25 -0.45 -15.31
N LEU A 99 -2.18 0.75 -14.75
CA LEU A 99 -2.36 1.05 -13.34
C LEU A 99 -3.55 1.99 -13.17
N PHE A 100 -4.22 1.88 -12.05
CA PHE A 100 -5.25 2.83 -11.69
C PHE A 100 -5.16 3.14 -10.21
N THR A 101 -5.67 4.31 -9.83
CA THR A 101 -5.63 4.75 -8.46
C THR A 101 -7.01 5.23 -8.03
N ILE A 102 -7.45 4.74 -6.89
CA ILE A 102 -8.76 5.07 -6.32
C ILE A 102 -8.52 5.72 -4.97
N CYS A 103 -9.16 6.88 -4.78
CA CYS A 103 -9.30 7.43 -3.46
C CYS A 103 -10.38 6.67 -2.69
N ILE A 104 -10.00 6.18 -1.50
CA ILE A 104 -10.90 5.54 -0.56
C ILE A 104 -11.29 6.58 0.50
N GLY A 105 -12.54 7.06 0.43
CA GLY A 105 -13.09 8.07 1.34
C GLY A 105 -13.47 9.37 0.64
N THR A 106 -13.47 10.49 1.37
CA THR A 106 -13.82 11.82 0.84
C THR A 106 -12.57 12.57 0.34
N CYS A 107 -12.24 12.39 -0.94
CA CYS A 107 -11.22 13.20 -1.64
C CYS A 107 -11.83 14.46 -2.29
N THR A 108 -12.48 15.29 -1.49
CA THR A 108 -13.18 16.49 -1.99
C THR A 108 -12.23 17.62 -2.40
N ASN A 109 -10.97 17.57 -1.98
CA ASN A 109 -9.96 18.62 -2.20
C ASN A 109 -8.84 18.19 -3.15
N LEU A 110 -9.06 17.19 -4.00
CA LEU A 110 -8.05 16.76 -4.96
C LEU A 110 -7.77 17.85 -6.00
N GLN A 111 -6.54 18.37 -6.01
CA GLN A 111 -6.10 19.41 -6.94
C GLN A 111 -5.48 18.82 -8.21
N SER A 112 -4.57 17.86 -8.05
CA SER A 112 -3.89 17.22 -9.18
C SER A 112 -3.44 15.81 -8.86
N ILE A 113 -3.39 14.98 -9.90
CA ILE A 113 -2.75 13.67 -9.92
C ILE A 113 -1.60 13.76 -10.93
N LYS A 114 -0.45 13.19 -10.59
CA LYS A 114 0.68 13.08 -11.51
C LYS A 114 1.39 11.75 -11.34
N TRP A 115 1.66 11.07 -12.45
CA TRP A 115 2.50 9.89 -12.49
C TRP A 115 3.93 10.27 -12.86
N ASN A 116 4.87 9.89 -11.99
CA ASN A 116 6.30 9.97 -12.23
C ASN A 116 6.81 8.57 -12.59
N ILE A 117 7.60 8.50 -13.65
CA ILE A 117 8.21 7.25 -14.11
C ILE A 117 9.70 7.36 -13.85
N TYR A 118 10.26 6.37 -13.19
CA TYR A 118 11.68 6.28 -12.88
C TYR A 118 12.28 5.04 -13.51
N GLN A 119 13.51 5.20 -13.99
CA GLN A 119 14.38 4.11 -14.39
C GLN A 119 15.38 3.83 -13.27
N GLY A 120 15.62 2.55 -12.99
CA GLY A 120 16.64 2.10 -12.07
C GLY A 120 17.77 1.39 -12.80
N SER A 121 18.98 1.53 -12.27
CA SER A 121 20.12 0.70 -12.66
C SER A 121 20.53 -0.17 -11.48
N ASP A 122 20.74 -1.46 -11.73
CA ASP A 122 21.48 -2.31 -10.79
C ASP A 122 22.96 -1.94 -10.88
N ASN A 123 23.39 -0.98 -10.07
CA ASN A 123 24.83 -0.76 -9.87
C ASN A 123 25.35 -1.91 -9.01
N SER A 124 25.88 -2.94 -9.67
CA SER A 124 26.44 -4.16 -9.10
C SER A 124 27.75 -3.94 -8.32
N THR A 125 27.87 -2.86 -7.56
CA THR A 125 29.03 -2.57 -6.70
C THR A 125 28.58 -1.89 -5.41
N SER A 126 28.53 -2.69 -4.34
CA SER A 126 28.66 -2.35 -2.91
C SER A 126 27.56 -1.59 -2.14
N SER A 127 26.41 -1.24 -2.73
CA SER A 127 25.27 -0.74 -1.95
C SER A 127 23.96 -1.42 -2.34
N ASN A 128 23.26 -1.99 -1.36
CA ASN A 128 21.96 -2.69 -1.49
C ASN A 128 20.79 -1.76 -1.89
N TYR A 129 21.04 -0.65 -2.58
CA TYR A 129 20.02 0.35 -2.88
C TYR A 129 20.00 0.65 -4.37
N THR A 130 18.84 0.42 -5.00
CA THR A 130 18.57 0.82 -6.39
C THR A 130 18.58 2.34 -6.49
N GLN A 131 19.43 2.89 -7.36
CA GLN A 131 19.40 4.31 -7.66
C GLN A 131 18.29 4.59 -8.68
N TRP A 132 17.27 5.36 -8.27
CA TRP A 132 16.17 5.77 -9.12
C TRP A 132 16.45 7.10 -9.79
N THR A 133 16.40 7.14 -11.12
CA THR A 133 16.50 8.36 -11.90
C THR A 133 15.18 8.62 -12.60
N LEU A 134 14.66 9.85 -12.52
CA LEU A 134 13.43 10.21 -13.23
C LEU A 134 13.64 9.98 -14.73
N PHE A 135 12.69 9.31 -15.38
CA PHE A 135 12.72 9.10 -16.81
C PHE A 135 12.48 10.45 -17.50
N ASN A 136 13.57 11.04 -17.99
CA ASN A 136 13.54 12.30 -18.70
C ASN A 136 12.64 12.17 -19.94
N ASN A 137 11.93 13.25 -20.28
CA ASN A 137 11.05 13.36 -21.44
C ASN A 137 9.71 12.59 -21.37
N THR A 138 9.20 12.27 -20.18
CA THR A 138 7.84 11.71 -20.01
C THR A 138 6.76 12.53 -20.73
N SER A 139 6.87 13.86 -20.75
CA SER A 139 5.96 14.75 -21.51
C SER A 139 6.11 14.63 -23.02
N SER A 140 7.33 14.37 -23.52
CA SER A 140 7.57 14.23 -24.97
C SER A 140 7.05 12.90 -25.52
N TYR A 141 6.88 11.90 -24.66
CA TYR A 141 6.34 10.57 -24.99
C TYR A 141 4.89 10.39 -24.54
N GLU A 142 4.22 11.47 -24.14
CA GLU A 142 2.80 11.46 -23.83
C GLU A 142 2.01 11.13 -25.10
N ASN A 143 1.05 10.21 -24.96
CA ASN A 143 0.28 9.60 -26.06
C ASN A 143 1.10 8.74 -27.04
N ILE A 144 2.38 8.46 -26.74
CA ILE A 144 3.21 7.49 -27.48
C ILE A 144 3.45 6.28 -26.59
N TRP A 145 4.16 6.49 -25.47
CA TRP A 145 4.47 5.45 -24.50
C TRP A 145 3.64 5.57 -23.22
N PHE A 146 3.18 6.77 -22.89
CA PHE A 146 2.46 7.03 -21.65
C PHE A 146 1.10 7.65 -21.92
N PHE A 147 0.06 7.11 -21.29
CA PHE A 147 -1.31 7.63 -21.38
C PHE A 147 -1.86 7.88 -19.98
N GLY A 148 -2.53 9.02 -19.79
CA GLY A 148 -3.20 9.36 -18.54
C GLY A 148 -2.25 9.70 -17.38
N THR A 149 -1.06 10.22 -17.68
CA THR A 149 -0.03 10.62 -16.69
C THR A 149 -0.53 11.63 -15.66
N ASN A 150 -1.57 12.41 -15.96
CA ASN A 150 -2.18 13.36 -15.03
C ASN A 150 -3.57 12.93 -14.55
N THR A 151 -3.88 11.63 -14.63
CA THR A 151 -5.21 11.08 -14.29
C THR A 151 -5.11 9.90 -13.34
N SER A 152 -6.25 9.42 -12.85
CA SER A 152 -6.33 8.23 -12.02
C SER A 152 -6.03 6.93 -12.79
N ASN A 153 -6.09 6.94 -14.12
CA ASN A 153 -5.84 5.76 -14.96
C ASN A 153 -4.56 6.01 -15.75
N PHE A 154 -3.56 5.18 -15.53
CA PHE A 154 -2.27 5.28 -16.18
C PHE A 154 -2.00 4.05 -17.03
N THR A 155 -1.40 4.25 -18.19
CA THR A 155 -0.94 3.18 -19.06
C THR A 155 0.43 3.49 -19.61
N ALA A 156 1.35 2.54 -19.47
CA ALA A 156 2.62 2.50 -20.19
C ALA A 156 2.59 1.35 -21.21
N THR A 157 2.80 1.67 -22.49
CA THR A 157 2.80 0.67 -23.57
C THR A 157 4.02 -0.24 -23.47
N ASP A 158 3.92 -1.44 -24.04
CA ASP A 158 5.03 -2.38 -24.18
C ASP A 158 6.18 -1.79 -25.02
N GLU A 159 5.88 -0.91 -25.99
CA GLU A 159 6.87 -0.17 -26.76
C GLU A 159 7.89 0.59 -25.88
N LEU A 160 7.49 1.08 -24.70
CA LEU A 160 8.42 1.70 -23.75
C LEU A 160 9.56 0.74 -23.39
N PHE A 161 9.21 -0.50 -23.04
CA PHE A 161 10.17 -1.49 -22.56
C PHE A 161 10.97 -2.06 -23.73
N LEU A 162 10.34 -2.27 -24.89
CA LEU A 162 10.99 -2.74 -26.10
C LEU A 162 12.03 -1.75 -26.64
N ASN A 163 11.80 -0.44 -26.49
CA ASN A 163 12.75 0.59 -26.92
C ASN A 163 13.83 0.91 -25.87
N ASN A 164 13.71 0.39 -24.65
CA ASN A 164 14.62 0.67 -23.55
C ASN A 164 15.14 -0.60 -22.87
N LEU A 165 15.58 -1.56 -23.68
CA LEU A 165 16.06 -2.87 -23.21
C LEU A 165 17.26 -2.79 -22.26
N GLN A 166 17.99 -1.69 -22.26
CA GLN A 166 19.10 -1.43 -21.34
C GLN A 166 18.65 -1.16 -19.89
N ILE A 167 17.37 -0.88 -19.67
CA ILE A 167 16.82 -0.53 -18.34
C ILE A 167 16.21 -1.79 -17.72
N SER A 168 16.80 -2.26 -16.63
CA SER A 168 16.36 -3.48 -15.93
C SER A 168 15.23 -3.21 -14.94
N LEU A 169 15.14 -2.00 -14.39
CA LEU A 169 14.21 -1.67 -13.31
C LEU A 169 13.37 -0.44 -13.65
N TRP A 170 12.07 -0.54 -13.38
CA TRP A 170 11.11 0.53 -13.60
C TRP A 170 10.30 0.78 -12.33
N ARG A 171 10.05 2.05 -12.03
CA ARG A 171 9.17 2.45 -10.92
C ARG A 171 8.14 3.45 -11.43
N PHE A 172 6.88 3.12 -11.21
CA PHE A 172 5.73 3.97 -11.49
C PHE A 172 5.21 4.51 -10.17
N GLU A 173 5.38 5.81 -9.96
CA GLU A 173 4.98 6.51 -8.74
C GLU A 173 3.82 7.45 -9.06
N VAL A 174 2.77 7.41 -8.25
CA VAL A 174 1.68 8.37 -8.34
C VAL A 174 1.80 9.38 -7.21
N VAL A 175 1.66 10.66 -7.55
CA VAL A 175 1.67 11.79 -6.63
C VAL A 175 0.33 12.48 -6.69
N TYR A 176 -0.26 12.68 -5.52
CA TYR A 176 -1.51 13.39 -5.32
C TYR A 176 -1.24 14.73 -4.64
N THR A 177 -1.90 15.79 -5.08
CA THR A 177 -1.88 17.10 -4.42
C THR A 177 -3.29 17.44 -3.97
N PHE A 178 -3.44 17.80 -2.70
CA PHE A 178 -4.72 18.18 -2.09
C PHE A 178 -4.65 19.62 -1.58
N LEU A 179 -5.80 20.31 -1.58
CA LEU A 179 -5.99 21.64 -0.96
C LEU A 179 -6.26 21.53 0.55
#